data_AF-A0A328NX21-F1
#
_entry.id   AF-A0A328NX21-F1
#
_cell.length_a   1.000
_cell.length_b   1.000
_cell.length_c   1.000
_cell.angle_alpha   90.00
_cell.angle_beta   90.00
_cell.angle_gamma   90.00
#
_symmetry.space_group_name_H-M   'P 1'
#
loop_
_entity.id
_entity.type
_entity.pdbx_description
1 polymer ?
#
loop_
_entity_poly.entity_id
_entity_poly.type
_entity_poly.pdbx_seq_one_letter_code
_entity_poly.pdbx_strand_id
1 'polypeptide(L)'
;MSFFRKRSTQPPTAHRTVETPAPLRPDSASAVLNVLTTGLDSAVPEDRRAGISAALGGPIDSSEDCESRRAFIALDWLVRTWTPRWTRFVPGVGEELAVNLEGLPPITDLATAEAAGNFVGVLASTPAQAEITIAEYKGNIYDEAAAAAARSAASRVCAESAGTAVADAAASTVLEACLAARTDVAVNGVTAIALLVSLDGVAPYIQHWAAGPGEIEAKTLSIRALAPHAAWRSLESTAESLQQSALQLHRRLVELR
;
A
#
# COMPACT_ATOMS: atom_id res chain seq x y z
N MET A 1 22.32 -41.45 -46.71
CA MET A 1 21.52 -40.21 -46.81
C MET A 1 21.45 -39.58 -45.42
N SER A 2 22.15 -38.48 -45.19
CA SER A 2 22.16 -37.75 -43.91
C SER A 2 21.80 -36.29 -44.21
N PHE A 3 20.61 -35.87 -43.77
CA PHE A 3 20.08 -34.53 -44.00
C PHE A 3 20.33 -33.66 -42.76
N PHE A 4 21.55 -33.13 -42.63
CA PHE A 4 21.82 -32.06 -41.67
C PHE A 4 21.41 -30.71 -42.27
N ARG A 5 20.41 -30.08 -41.65
CA ARG A 5 19.89 -28.74 -41.99
C ARG A 5 20.90 -27.65 -41.57
N LYS A 6 21.02 -26.67 -42.47
CA LYS A 6 21.81 -25.44 -42.40
C LYS A 6 21.50 -24.61 -41.15
N ARG A 7 22.55 -24.02 -40.57
CA ARG A 7 22.50 -22.93 -39.57
C ARG A 7 21.67 -21.77 -40.13
N SER A 8 20.58 -21.42 -39.45
CA SER A 8 19.87 -20.16 -39.65
C SER A 8 20.53 -19.10 -38.77
N THR A 9 20.81 -17.97 -39.40
CA THR A 9 21.33 -16.73 -38.84
C THR A 9 20.47 -16.23 -37.67
N GLN A 10 21.14 -15.95 -36.56
CA GLN A 10 20.62 -15.30 -35.36
C GLN A 10 20.20 -13.85 -35.73
N PRO A 11 19.00 -13.38 -35.35
CA PRO A 11 18.64 -11.97 -35.53
C PRO A 11 19.51 -11.09 -34.61
N PRO A 12 19.79 -9.83 -34.99
CA PRO A 12 20.61 -8.94 -34.18
C PRO A 12 19.95 -8.74 -32.82
N THR A 13 20.72 -9.01 -31.77
CA THR A 13 20.41 -8.63 -30.40
C THR A 13 20.03 -7.16 -30.37
N ALA A 14 18.76 -6.87 -30.09
CA ALA A 14 18.37 -5.56 -29.61
C ALA A 14 19.19 -5.31 -28.35
N HIS A 15 20.19 -4.45 -28.43
CA HIS A 15 20.77 -3.85 -27.25
C HIS A 15 19.63 -3.10 -26.60
N ARG A 16 19.04 -3.72 -25.57
CA ARG A 16 18.22 -3.04 -24.58
C ARG A 16 19.14 -1.95 -24.05
N THR A 17 18.97 -0.73 -24.53
CA THR A 17 19.49 0.44 -23.85
C THR A 17 19.00 0.28 -22.43
N VAL A 18 19.91 -0.05 -21.53
CA VAL A 18 19.67 0.12 -20.11
C VAL A 18 19.56 1.62 -20.00
N GLU A 19 18.34 2.14 -20.14
CA GLU A 19 18.03 3.49 -19.70
C GLU A 19 18.50 3.50 -18.25
N THR A 20 19.60 4.21 -18.05
CA THR A 20 20.12 4.44 -16.72
C THR A 20 18.98 5.15 -16.01
N PRO A 21 18.46 4.61 -14.88
CA PRO A 21 17.35 5.25 -14.20
C PRO A 21 17.77 6.70 -13.96
N ALA A 22 16.94 7.63 -14.44
CA ALA A 22 17.19 9.04 -14.24
C ALA A 22 17.52 9.25 -12.76
N PRO A 23 18.62 9.94 -12.41
CA PRO A 23 18.94 10.16 -11.02
C PRO A 23 17.75 10.86 -10.37
N LEU A 24 17.12 10.18 -9.41
CA LEU A 24 16.15 10.78 -8.50
C LEU A 24 16.80 12.05 -7.98
N ARG A 25 16.26 13.23 -8.31
CA ARG A 25 16.70 14.46 -7.67
C ARG A 25 16.09 14.47 -6.27
N PRO A 26 16.85 14.25 -5.19
CA PRO A 26 16.36 14.35 -3.82
C PRO A 26 16.45 15.80 -3.30
N ASP A 27 16.69 16.78 -4.17
CA ASP A 27 17.06 18.13 -3.77
C ASP A 27 15.92 19.13 -3.96
N SER A 28 14.68 18.75 -3.60
CA SER A 28 13.74 19.79 -3.21
C SER A 28 14.15 20.29 -1.81
N ALA A 29 14.01 21.58 -1.52
CA ALA A 29 14.27 22.09 -0.18
C ALA A 29 13.22 21.58 0.86
N SER A 30 12.14 20.93 0.40
CA SER A 30 11.06 20.39 1.22
C SER A 30 11.35 18.97 1.69
N ALA A 31 11.39 18.76 3.00
CA ALA A 31 11.56 17.44 3.60
C ALA A 31 10.36 16.54 3.29
N VAL A 32 9.14 17.08 3.42
CA VAL A 32 7.90 16.32 3.16
C VAL A 32 7.86 15.79 1.73
N LEU A 33 8.17 16.64 0.74
CA LEU A 33 8.16 16.23 -0.66
C LEU A 33 9.26 15.24 -0.99
N ASN A 34 10.44 15.35 -0.38
CA ASN A 34 11.54 14.40 -0.61
C ASN A 34 11.18 13.00 -0.09
N VAL A 35 10.64 12.91 1.13
CA VAL A 35 10.20 11.65 1.72
C VAL A 35 9.05 11.05 0.90
N LEU A 36 8.04 11.87 0.57
CA LEU A 36 6.89 11.39 -0.20
C LEU A 36 7.29 10.94 -1.61
N THR A 37 8.13 11.70 -2.31
CA THR A 37 8.60 11.34 -3.66
C THR A 37 9.31 10.00 -3.64
N THR A 38 10.26 9.82 -2.71
CA THR A 38 11.00 8.56 -2.56
C THR A 38 10.08 7.38 -2.22
N GLY A 39 9.11 7.60 -1.34
CA GLY A 39 8.12 6.58 -0.98
C GLY A 39 7.21 6.22 -2.15
N LEU A 40 6.72 7.21 -2.91
CA LEU A 40 5.87 6.98 -4.08
C LEU A 40 6.62 6.32 -5.24
N ASP A 41 7.90 6.62 -5.43
CA ASP A 41 8.72 5.92 -6.43
C ASP A 41 8.80 4.41 -6.12
N SER A 42 8.76 4.03 -4.84
CA SER A 42 8.70 2.63 -4.44
C SER A 42 7.30 2.03 -4.57
N ALA A 43 6.26 2.80 -4.27
CA ALA A 43 4.87 2.34 -4.20
C ALA A 43 4.18 2.26 -5.57
N VAL A 44 4.60 3.07 -6.54
CA VAL A 44 3.89 3.27 -7.81
C VAL A 44 4.60 2.54 -8.97
N PRO A 45 3.85 1.92 -9.90
CA PRO A 45 4.38 1.33 -11.14
C PRO A 45 5.25 2.29 -11.96
N GLU A 46 6.26 1.74 -12.65
CA GLU A 46 7.30 2.50 -13.38
C GLU A 46 6.73 3.47 -14.43
N ASP A 47 5.67 3.09 -15.13
CA ASP A 47 4.98 3.92 -16.14
C ASP A 47 4.39 5.22 -15.55
N ARG A 48 4.11 5.25 -14.25
CA ARG A 48 3.54 6.42 -13.56
C ARG A 48 4.60 7.25 -12.81
N ARG A 49 5.82 6.73 -12.61
CA ARG A 49 6.91 7.43 -11.89
C ARG A 49 7.39 8.69 -12.60
N ALA A 50 7.42 8.66 -13.94
CA ALA A 50 7.83 9.80 -14.76
C ALA A 50 7.00 11.07 -14.45
N GLY A 51 5.73 10.91 -14.07
CA GLY A 51 4.85 12.01 -13.69
C GLY A 51 5.15 12.64 -12.31
N ILE A 52 5.83 11.91 -11.42
CA ILE A 52 6.17 12.39 -10.06
C ILE A 52 7.33 13.38 -10.16
N SER A 53 8.44 12.98 -10.80
CA SER A 53 9.62 13.86 -10.95
C SER A 53 9.34 15.08 -11.82
N ALA A 54 8.46 14.96 -12.84
CA ALA A 54 8.08 16.08 -13.70
C ALA A 54 7.31 17.18 -12.95
N ALA A 55 6.60 16.84 -11.86
CA ALA A 55 5.83 17.81 -11.08
C ALA A 55 6.72 18.83 -10.34
N LEU A 56 7.96 18.44 -9.98
CA LEU A 56 8.91 19.26 -9.21
C LEU A 56 9.60 20.37 -10.03
N GLY A 57 9.01 20.80 -11.14
CA GLY A 57 9.63 21.66 -12.17
C GLY A 57 9.84 23.15 -11.80
N GLY A 58 9.94 23.51 -10.52
CA GLY A 58 10.13 24.91 -10.10
C GLY A 58 10.61 25.06 -8.66
N PRO A 59 10.92 26.29 -8.22
CA PRO A 59 11.29 26.55 -6.83
C PRO A 59 10.14 26.17 -5.90
N ILE A 60 10.49 25.47 -4.82
CA ILE A 60 9.57 25.01 -3.77
C ILE A 60 9.82 25.87 -2.54
N ASP A 61 8.76 26.46 -1.98
CA ASP A 61 8.86 27.11 -0.68
C ASP A 61 9.06 26.06 0.41
N SER A 62 10.18 26.12 1.10
CA SER A 62 10.55 25.24 2.22
C SER A 62 10.49 25.96 3.56
N SER A 63 9.71 27.04 3.66
CA SER A 63 9.42 27.67 4.94
C SER A 63 8.75 26.67 5.89
N GLU A 64 8.98 26.85 7.20
CA GLU A 64 8.43 25.96 8.25
C GLU A 64 6.89 25.90 8.21
N ASP A 65 6.24 27.03 7.90
CA ASP A 65 4.78 27.11 7.74
C ASP A 65 4.29 26.28 6.55
N CYS A 66 4.94 26.41 5.39
CA CYS A 66 4.61 25.61 4.21
C CYS A 66 4.88 24.11 4.42
N GLU A 67 6.01 23.74 5.04
CA GLU A 67 6.30 22.35 5.38
C GLU A 67 5.26 21.77 6.34
N SER A 68 4.92 22.50 7.41
CA SER A 68 3.90 22.10 8.37
C SER A 68 2.55 21.90 7.67
N ARG A 69 2.16 22.85 6.81
CA ARG A 69 0.91 22.76 6.06
C ARG A 69 0.89 21.57 5.09
N ARG A 70 2.00 21.26 4.41
CA ARG A 70 2.11 20.06 3.57
C ARG A 70 1.94 18.80 4.40
N ALA A 71 2.60 18.74 5.55
CA ALA A 71 2.57 17.58 6.43
C ALA A 71 1.16 17.35 7.02
N PHE A 72 0.43 18.40 7.39
CA PHE A 72 -0.96 18.29 7.82
C PHE A 72 -1.90 17.83 6.70
N ILE A 73 -1.69 18.27 5.46
CA ILE A 73 -2.48 17.78 4.31
C ILE A 73 -2.19 16.30 4.03
N ALA A 74 -0.93 15.87 4.17
CA ALA A 74 -0.57 14.45 4.08
C ALA A 74 -1.24 13.62 5.19
N LEU A 75 -1.21 14.11 6.44
CA LEU A 75 -1.87 13.47 7.57
C LEU A 75 -3.40 13.38 7.39
N ASP A 76 -4.03 14.47 6.96
CA ASP A 76 -5.46 14.54 6.63
C ASP A 76 -5.83 13.48 5.59
N TRP A 77 -5.05 13.35 4.51
CA TRP A 77 -5.29 12.33 3.49
C TRP A 77 -5.16 10.91 4.06
N LEU A 78 -4.13 10.64 4.88
CA LEU A 78 -3.93 9.32 5.48
C LEU A 78 -5.15 8.91 6.34
N VAL A 79 -5.63 9.83 7.18
CA VAL A 79 -6.72 9.56 8.12
C VAL A 79 -8.08 9.53 7.44
N ARG A 80 -8.36 10.49 6.55
CA ARG A 80 -9.70 10.72 6.01
C ARG A 80 -9.91 10.19 4.60
N THR A 81 -8.85 9.75 3.92
CA THR A 81 -8.95 9.15 2.57
C THR A 81 -8.41 7.72 2.56
N TRP A 82 -7.19 7.49 3.05
CA TRP A 82 -6.56 6.18 2.98
C TRP A 82 -7.19 5.18 3.96
N THR A 83 -7.23 5.51 5.25
CA THR A 83 -7.78 4.63 6.31
C THR A 83 -9.22 4.19 6.02
N PRO A 84 -10.16 5.09 5.66
CA PRO A 84 -11.57 4.73 5.44
C PRO A 84 -11.81 3.82 4.24
N ARG A 85 -10.89 3.80 3.26
CA ARG A 85 -10.98 2.88 2.12
C ARG A 85 -10.75 1.44 2.55
N TRP A 86 -9.92 1.23 3.56
CA TRP A 86 -9.64 -0.08 4.10
C TRP A 86 -10.68 -0.52 5.12
N THR A 87 -11.12 0.36 6.02
CA THR A 87 -12.10 -0.03 7.05
C THR A 87 -13.44 -0.43 6.48
N ARG A 88 -13.80 0.03 5.27
CA ARG A 88 -14.99 -0.43 4.52
C ARG A 88 -15.00 -1.91 4.18
N PHE A 89 -13.85 -2.59 4.19
CA PHE A 89 -13.83 -4.04 4.00
C PHE A 89 -14.38 -4.80 5.22
N VAL A 90 -14.56 -4.14 6.37
CA VAL A 90 -15.11 -4.74 7.59
C VAL A 90 -16.56 -4.28 7.75
N PRO A 91 -17.55 -5.15 7.43
CA PRO A 91 -18.96 -4.77 7.48
C PRO A 91 -19.40 -4.32 8.87
N GLY A 92 -20.36 -3.38 8.92
CA GLY A 92 -20.86 -2.84 10.18
C GLY A 92 -19.89 -1.82 10.78
N VAL A 93 -19.14 -2.21 11.82
CA VAL A 93 -18.31 -1.27 12.60
C VAL A 93 -17.24 -0.59 11.73
N GLY A 94 -16.68 -1.27 10.74
CA GLY A 94 -15.67 -0.68 9.85
C GLY A 94 -16.24 0.31 8.84
N GLU A 95 -17.46 0.08 8.36
CA GLU A 95 -18.20 1.02 7.51
C GLU A 95 -18.59 2.28 8.28
N GLU A 96 -19.09 2.12 9.51
CA GLU A 96 -19.40 3.25 10.40
C GLU A 96 -18.14 4.07 10.70
N LEU A 97 -17.02 3.39 11.02
CA LEU A 97 -15.73 4.04 11.21
C LEU A 97 -15.28 4.81 9.95
N ALA A 98 -15.45 4.22 8.75
CA ALA A 98 -15.12 4.91 7.51
C ALA A 98 -15.89 6.21 7.33
N VAL A 99 -17.22 6.18 7.56
CA VAL A 99 -18.09 7.35 7.46
C VAL A 99 -17.68 8.41 8.47
N ASN A 100 -17.41 8.01 9.72
CA ASN A 100 -16.99 8.92 10.78
C ASN A 100 -15.66 9.60 10.43
N LEU A 101 -14.65 8.85 9.99
CA LEU A 101 -13.34 9.39 9.61
C LEU A 101 -13.46 10.37 8.43
N GLU A 102 -14.23 10.04 7.39
CA GLU A 102 -14.43 10.94 6.25
C GLU A 102 -15.17 12.23 6.64
N GLY A 103 -16.13 12.11 7.55
CA GLY A 103 -16.93 13.21 8.09
C GLY A 103 -16.19 14.14 9.06
N LEU A 104 -14.97 13.80 9.47
CA LEU A 104 -14.16 14.67 10.34
C LEU A 104 -13.87 16.02 9.66
N PRO A 105 -13.68 17.10 10.44
CA PRO A 105 -13.07 18.32 9.92
C PRO A 105 -11.66 18.05 9.36
N PRO A 106 -11.17 18.88 8.43
CA PRO A 106 -9.80 18.80 7.96
C PRO A 106 -8.79 18.86 9.11
N ILE A 107 -7.76 18.00 9.05
CA ILE A 107 -6.67 18.02 10.02
C ILE A 107 -5.70 19.12 9.64
N THR A 108 -5.64 20.18 10.44
CA THR A 108 -4.81 21.36 10.18
C THR A 108 -3.92 21.75 11.37
N ASP A 109 -4.09 21.11 12.52
CA ASP A 109 -3.38 21.38 13.75
C ASP A 109 -3.37 20.13 14.66
N LEU A 110 -2.71 20.25 15.81
CA LEU A 110 -2.62 19.15 16.78
C LEU A 110 -3.99 18.75 17.35
N ALA A 111 -4.88 19.71 17.64
CA ALA A 111 -6.16 19.43 18.26
C ALA A 111 -7.09 18.62 17.33
N THR A 112 -7.11 18.98 16.04
CA THR A 112 -7.83 18.22 15.02
C THR A 112 -7.22 16.84 14.79
N ALA A 113 -5.90 16.70 14.93
CA ALA A 113 -5.22 15.41 14.88
C ALA A 113 -5.57 14.50 16.08
N GLU A 114 -5.61 15.03 17.30
CA GLU A 114 -6.05 14.31 18.50
C GLU A 114 -7.50 13.83 18.37
N ALA A 115 -8.38 14.69 17.86
CA ALA A 115 -9.78 14.32 17.61
C ALA A 115 -9.89 13.15 16.63
N ALA A 116 -9.10 13.15 15.55
CA ALA A 116 -9.00 12.02 14.63
C ALA A 116 -8.46 10.75 15.29
N GLY A 117 -7.43 10.87 16.13
CA GLY A 117 -6.82 9.74 16.85
C GLY A 117 -7.81 8.96 17.72
N ASN A 118 -8.83 9.62 18.27
CA ASN A 118 -9.89 8.95 19.03
C ASN A 118 -10.67 7.94 18.18
N PHE A 119 -10.93 8.26 16.91
CA PHE A 119 -11.59 7.35 15.97
C PHE A 119 -10.64 6.28 15.45
N VAL A 120 -9.43 6.66 15.03
CA VAL A 120 -8.41 5.72 14.53
C VAL A 120 -8.06 4.67 15.59
N GLY A 121 -8.13 5.06 16.87
CA GLY A 121 -7.88 4.20 18.01
C GLY A 121 -8.72 2.92 18.09
N VAL A 122 -9.88 2.88 17.43
CA VAL A 122 -10.73 1.69 17.33
C VAL A 122 -9.99 0.52 16.66
N LEU A 123 -9.02 0.81 15.78
CA LEU A 123 -8.23 -0.21 15.08
C LEU A 123 -7.12 -0.85 15.92
N ALA A 124 -6.89 -0.40 17.15
CA ALA A 124 -5.77 -0.85 17.97
C ALA A 124 -5.79 -2.35 18.28
N SER A 125 -6.97 -2.96 18.38
CA SER A 125 -7.13 -4.40 18.64
C SER A 125 -7.11 -5.26 17.37
N THR A 126 -7.23 -4.65 16.18
CA THR A 126 -7.36 -5.38 14.92
C THR A 126 -6.16 -6.28 14.61
N PRO A 127 -4.89 -5.87 14.82
CA PRO A 127 -3.75 -6.77 14.60
C PRO A 127 -3.77 -8.02 15.48
N ALA A 128 -4.12 -7.88 16.76
CA ALA A 128 -4.22 -9.02 17.67
C ALA A 128 -5.34 -9.98 17.24
N GLN A 129 -6.48 -9.44 16.81
CA GLN A 129 -7.58 -10.25 16.29
C GLN A 129 -7.19 -11.01 15.02
N ALA A 130 -6.47 -10.36 14.10
CA ALA A 130 -6.01 -10.99 12.87
C ALA A 130 -5.03 -12.14 13.13
N GLU A 131 -4.11 -12.00 14.10
CA GLU A 131 -3.21 -13.09 14.48
C GLU A 131 -3.95 -14.27 15.11
N ILE A 132 -5.00 -14.03 15.91
CA ILE A 132 -5.86 -15.10 16.44
C ILE A 132 -6.50 -15.86 15.27
N THR A 133 -7.09 -15.13 14.31
CA THR A 133 -7.73 -15.75 13.13
C THR A 133 -6.73 -16.54 12.30
N ILE A 134 -5.53 -16.03 12.02
CA ILE A 134 -4.53 -16.79 11.26
C ILE A 134 -4.05 -18.03 12.03
N ALA A 135 -4.02 -17.99 13.36
CA ALA A 135 -3.60 -19.16 14.14
C ALA A 135 -4.51 -20.37 13.91
N GLU A 136 -5.78 -20.15 13.53
CA GLU A 136 -6.73 -21.21 13.16
C GLU A 136 -6.38 -21.94 11.86
N TYR A 137 -5.57 -21.31 10.99
CA TYR A 137 -5.11 -21.86 9.71
C TYR A 137 -3.83 -22.71 9.84
N LYS A 138 -3.40 -23.03 11.08
CA LYS A 138 -2.25 -23.91 11.33
C LYS A 138 -2.65 -25.38 11.26
N GLY A 139 -1.74 -26.23 10.76
CA GLY A 139 -1.87 -27.68 10.89
C GLY A 139 -2.16 -28.44 9.60
N ASN A 140 -2.43 -27.75 8.49
CA ASN A 140 -2.32 -28.37 7.17
C ASN A 140 -1.62 -27.43 6.16
N ILE A 141 -0.94 -28.04 5.20
CA ILE A 141 -0.07 -27.33 4.24
C ILE A 141 -0.81 -26.34 3.35
N TYR A 142 -2.11 -26.53 3.15
CA TYR A 142 -2.92 -25.73 2.25
C TYR A 142 -3.35 -24.43 2.93
N ASP A 143 -3.86 -24.53 4.15
CA ASP A 143 -4.24 -23.38 4.97
C ASP A 143 -3.02 -22.54 5.37
N GLU A 144 -1.88 -23.19 5.66
CA GLU A 144 -0.62 -22.48 5.92
C GLU A 144 -0.12 -21.71 4.70
N ALA A 145 -0.27 -22.28 3.49
CA ALA A 145 0.05 -21.57 2.26
C ALA A 145 -0.90 -20.39 2.01
N ALA A 146 -2.19 -20.53 2.35
CA ALA A 146 -3.18 -19.44 2.34
C ALA A 146 -2.73 -18.27 3.21
N ALA A 147 -2.43 -18.58 4.48
CA ALA A 147 -2.03 -17.60 5.47
C ALA A 147 -0.71 -16.90 5.08
N ALA A 148 0.26 -17.64 4.53
CA ALA A 148 1.50 -17.06 4.05
C ALA A 148 1.28 -16.10 2.86
N ALA A 149 0.45 -16.50 1.89
CA ALA A 149 0.09 -15.64 0.76
C ALA A 149 -0.65 -14.38 1.21
N ALA A 150 -1.60 -14.52 2.14
CA ALA A 150 -2.37 -13.40 2.69
C ALA A 150 -1.46 -12.41 3.45
N ARG A 151 -0.52 -12.89 4.28
CA ARG A 151 0.48 -12.03 4.95
C ARG A 151 1.35 -11.28 3.95
N SER A 152 1.81 -11.95 2.89
CA SER A 152 2.62 -11.31 1.87
C SER A 152 1.83 -10.23 1.11
N ALA A 153 0.58 -10.50 0.73
CA ALA A 153 -0.28 -9.53 0.07
C ALA A 153 -0.58 -8.31 0.96
N ALA A 154 -0.89 -8.53 2.25
CA ALA A 154 -1.17 -7.47 3.19
C ALA A 154 0.03 -6.54 3.44
N SER A 155 1.22 -7.10 3.63
CA SER A 155 2.44 -6.30 3.79
C SER A 155 2.72 -5.46 2.54
N ARG A 156 2.53 -6.05 1.35
CA ARG A 156 2.71 -5.38 0.06
C ARG A 156 1.70 -4.24 -0.13
N VAL A 157 0.44 -4.43 0.25
CA VAL A 157 -0.62 -3.45 -0.05
C VAL A 157 -0.45 -2.15 0.72
N CYS A 158 0.03 -2.19 1.96
CA CYS A 158 0.25 -0.97 2.74
C CYS A 158 1.33 -0.08 2.12
N ALA A 159 2.38 -0.70 1.57
CA ALA A 159 3.41 0.00 0.82
C ALA A 159 2.88 0.49 -0.54
N GLU A 160 2.26 -0.39 -1.33
CA GLU A 160 1.82 -0.07 -2.69
C GLU A 160 0.63 0.88 -2.74
N SER A 161 -0.21 0.97 -1.70
CA SER A 161 -1.28 1.97 -1.60
C SER A 161 -0.83 3.32 -1.05
N ALA A 162 0.49 3.52 -0.91
CA ALA A 162 1.16 4.74 -0.45
C ALA A 162 0.89 5.18 0.99
N GLY A 163 0.20 4.37 1.81
CA GLY A 163 -0.13 4.72 3.20
C GLY A 163 1.12 4.96 4.05
N THR A 164 2.09 4.05 3.99
CA THR A 164 3.35 4.18 4.75
C THR A 164 4.17 5.38 4.27
N ALA A 165 4.26 5.59 2.96
CA ALA A 165 4.98 6.71 2.37
C ALA A 165 4.40 8.08 2.80
N VAL A 166 3.07 8.20 2.83
CA VAL A 166 2.40 9.44 3.27
C VAL A 166 2.53 9.64 4.79
N ALA A 167 2.46 8.57 5.58
CA ALA A 167 2.68 8.63 7.02
C ALA A 167 4.11 9.10 7.36
N ASP A 168 5.11 8.52 6.70
CA ASP A 168 6.52 8.90 6.88
C ASP A 168 6.76 10.36 6.45
N ALA A 169 6.14 10.79 5.35
CA ALA A 169 6.23 12.17 4.87
C ALA A 169 5.63 13.17 5.86
N ALA A 170 4.45 12.87 6.43
CA ALA A 170 3.83 13.71 7.45
C ALA A 170 4.69 13.77 8.73
N ALA A 171 5.17 12.61 9.19
CA ALA A 171 5.97 12.49 10.41
C ALA A 171 7.34 13.19 10.32
N SER A 172 7.85 13.43 9.11
CA SER A 172 9.10 14.19 8.89
C SER A 172 9.03 15.64 9.38
N THR A 173 7.83 16.20 9.58
CA THR A 173 7.62 17.58 10.04
C THR A 173 6.68 17.67 11.23
N VAL A 174 5.54 16.96 11.22
CA VAL A 174 4.51 17.05 12.27
C VAL A 174 4.37 15.76 13.07
N LEU A 175 5.50 15.26 13.60
CA LEU A 175 5.56 13.99 14.33
C LEU A 175 4.55 13.92 15.48
N GLU A 176 4.44 14.97 16.29
CA GLU A 176 3.48 15.00 17.42
C GLU A 176 2.04 14.85 16.95
N ALA A 177 1.66 15.53 15.86
CA ALA A 177 0.34 15.38 15.27
C ALA A 177 0.11 13.98 14.70
N CYS A 178 1.13 13.34 14.13
CA CYS A 178 1.04 11.96 13.64
C CYS A 178 0.82 10.97 14.80
N LEU A 179 1.53 11.15 15.90
CA LEU A 179 1.33 10.36 17.12
C LEU A 179 -0.07 10.59 17.71
N ALA A 180 -0.52 11.84 17.77
CA ALA A 180 -1.85 12.21 18.23
C ALA A 180 -2.96 11.60 17.37
N ALA A 181 -2.79 11.62 16.04
CA ALA A 181 -3.70 10.99 15.08
C ALA A 181 -3.58 9.45 15.05
N ARG A 182 -2.59 8.88 15.76
CA ARG A 182 -2.32 7.44 15.85
C ARG A 182 -2.06 6.80 14.49
N THR A 183 -1.21 7.43 13.68
CA THR A 183 -0.87 6.94 12.33
C THR A 183 -0.30 5.52 12.33
N ASP A 184 0.44 5.15 13.38
CA ASP A 184 0.95 3.80 13.60
C ASP A 184 -0.20 2.78 13.75
N VAL A 185 -1.25 3.15 14.49
CA VAL A 185 -2.44 2.31 14.69
C VAL A 185 -3.23 2.19 13.39
N ALA A 186 -3.37 3.27 12.63
CA ALA A 186 -3.97 3.21 11.29
C ALA A 186 -3.21 2.25 10.37
N VAL A 187 -1.88 2.37 10.27
CA VAL A 187 -1.06 1.51 9.40
C VAL A 187 -1.13 0.04 9.82
N ASN A 188 -0.99 -0.24 11.12
CA ASN A 188 -1.06 -1.61 11.63
C ASN A 188 -2.47 -2.20 11.48
N GLY A 189 -3.51 -1.42 11.80
CA GLY A 189 -4.90 -1.82 11.65
C GLY A 189 -5.27 -2.14 10.20
N VAL A 190 -4.87 -1.28 9.26
CA VAL A 190 -5.08 -1.53 7.83
C VAL A 190 -4.32 -2.76 7.35
N THR A 191 -3.07 -2.97 7.79
CA THR A 191 -2.31 -4.18 7.47
C THR A 191 -3.06 -5.43 7.93
N ALA A 192 -3.64 -5.40 9.13
CA ALA A 192 -4.44 -6.49 9.66
C ALA A 192 -5.77 -6.70 8.90
N ILE A 193 -6.44 -5.63 8.48
CA ILE A 193 -7.65 -5.72 7.63
C ILE A 193 -7.29 -6.33 6.28
N ALA A 194 -6.25 -5.82 5.61
CA ALA A 194 -5.80 -6.32 4.31
C ALA A 194 -5.46 -7.81 4.35
N LEU A 195 -4.86 -8.25 5.46
CA LEU A 195 -4.57 -9.65 5.73
C LEU A 195 -5.84 -10.50 5.81
N LEU A 196 -6.83 -10.09 6.59
CA LEU A 196 -8.10 -10.82 6.71
C LEU A 196 -8.85 -10.87 5.37
N VAL A 197 -8.91 -9.74 4.64
CA VAL A 197 -9.52 -9.67 3.31
C VAL A 197 -8.80 -10.55 2.29
N SER A 198 -7.47 -10.60 2.35
CA SER A 198 -6.68 -11.49 1.50
C SER A 198 -6.96 -12.96 1.82
N LEU A 199 -7.08 -13.28 3.11
CA LEU A 199 -7.37 -14.64 3.57
C LEU A 199 -8.75 -15.10 3.10
N ASP A 200 -9.77 -14.25 3.26
CA ASP A 200 -11.13 -14.50 2.75
C ASP A 200 -11.16 -14.67 1.23
N GLY A 201 -10.32 -13.94 0.50
CA GLY A 201 -10.20 -14.08 -0.95
C GLY A 201 -9.55 -15.40 -1.39
N VAL A 202 -8.61 -15.93 -0.60
CA VAL A 202 -7.84 -17.14 -0.94
C VAL A 202 -8.48 -18.42 -0.41
N ALA A 203 -9.09 -18.39 0.77
CA ALA A 203 -9.59 -19.57 1.46
C ALA A 203 -10.56 -20.42 0.59
N PRO A 204 -11.55 -19.85 -0.14
CA PRO A 204 -12.44 -20.63 -0.99
C PRO A 204 -11.70 -21.37 -2.11
N TYR A 205 -10.67 -20.74 -2.66
CA TYR A 205 -9.85 -21.33 -3.71
C TYR A 205 -9.07 -22.54 -3.20
N ILE A 206 -8.49 -22.41 -2.01
CA ILE A 206 -7.68 -23.46 -1.42
C ILE A 206 -8.54 -24.64 -0.97
N GLN A 207 -9.70 -24.38 -0.37
CA GLN A 207 -10.66 -25.44 0.01
C GLN A 207 -11.12 -26.23 -1.22
N HIS A 208 -11.36 -25.56 -2.35
CA HIS A 208 -11.71 -26.23 -3.60
C HIS A 208 -10.59 -27.17 -4.10
N TRP A 209 -9.34 -26.70 -4.11
CA TRP A 209 -8.18 -27.51 -4.54
C TRP A 209 -7.85 -28.66 -3.58
N ALA A 210 -8.01 -28.44 -2.28
CA ALA A 210 -7.82 -29.46 -1.27
C ALA A 210 -8.79 -30.64 -1.51
N ALA A 211 -10.06 -30.35 -1.82
CA ALA A 211 -11.11 -31.34 -2.06
C ALA A 211 -11.03 -32.05 -3.43
N GLY A 212 -10.37 -31.45 -4.42
CA GLY A 212 -10.25 -32.03 -5.77
C GLY A 212 -9.40 -33.32 -5.81
N PRO A 213 -9.49 -34.15 -6.86
CA PRO A 213 -8.59 -35.29 -7.05
C PRO A 213 -7.17 -34.80 -7.40
N GLY A 214 -6.13 -35.58 -7.05
CA GLY A 214 -4.75 -35.31 -7.46
C GLY A 214 -3.70 -35.60 -6.38
N GLU A 215 -2.45 -35.70 -6.82
CA GLU A 215 -1.30 -35.92 -5.94
C GLU A 215 -1.00 -34.69 -5.08
N ILE A 216 -0.60 -34.92 -3.82
CA ILE A 216 -0.36 -33.87 -2.83
C ILE A 216 0.71 -32.87 -3.32
N GLU A 217 1.78 -33.35 -3.98
CA GLU A 217 2.85 -32.49 -4.48
C GLU A 217 2.36 -31.52 -5.56
N ALA A 218 1.61 -32.02 -6.55
CA ALA A 218 1.05 -31.21 -7.62
C ALA A 218 0.07 -30.14 -7.10
N LYS A 219 -0.77 -30.51 -6.13
CA LYS A 219 -1.67 -29.56 -5.45
C LYS A 219 -0.91 -28.50 -4.68
N THR A 220 0.11 -28.89 -3.93
CA THR A 220 0.95 -27.97 -3.15
C THR A 220 1.64 -26.95 -4.04
N LEU A 221 2.22 -27.39 -5.16
CA LEU A 221 2.86 -26.50 -6.13
C LEU A 221 1.86 -25.53 -6.75
N SER A 222 0.67 -26.02 -7.11
CA SER A 222 -0.40 -25.18 -7.67
C SER A 222 -0.88 -24.12 -6.69
N ILE A 223 -1.09 -24.49 -5.43
CA ILE A 223 -1.54 -23.56 -4.39
C ILE A 223 -0.46 -22.50 -4.10
N ARG A 224 0.81 -22.89 -4.00
CA ARG A 224 1.91 -21.93 -3.79
C ARG A 224 2.04 -20.94 -4.94
N ALA A 225 1.75 -21.36 -6.16
CA ALA A 225 1.76 -20.45 -7.32
C ALA A 225 0.54 -19.52 -7.34
N LEU A 226 -0.65 -20.01 -6.97
CA LEU A 226 -1.92 -19.32 -7.22
C LEU A 226 -2.43 -18.52 -6.02
N ALA A 227 -2.14 -18.95 -4.79
CA ALA A 227 -2.56 -18.26 -3.58
C ALA A 227 -2.08 -16.79 -3.51
N PRO A 228 -0.83 -16.44 -3.86
CA PRO A 228 -0.40 -15.04 -3.87
C PRO A 228 -1.21 -14.17 -4.85
N HIS A 229 -1.55 -14.70 -6.02
CA HIS A 229 -2.37 -13.99 -6.99
C HIS A 229 -3.80 -13.80 -6.51
N ALA A 230 -4.40 -14.83 -5.92
CA ALA A 230 -5.75 -14.74 -5.36
C ALA A 230 -5.81 -13.76 -4.17
N ALA A 231 -4.79 -13.77 -3.29
CA ALA A 231 -4.66 -12.85 -2.17
C ALA A 231 -4.59 -11.39 -2.63
N TRP A 232 -3.76 -11.13 -3.63
CA TRP A 232 -3.59 -9.77 -4.16
C TRP A 232 -4.85 -9.25 -4.86
N ARG A 233 -5.52 -10.12 -5.62
CA ARG A 233 -6.67 -9.73 -6.45
C ARG A 233 -7.82 -9.11 -5.66
N SER A 234 -8.02 -9.49 -4.39
CA SER A 234 -9.07 -8.90 -3.56
C SER A 234 -8.76 -7.46 -3.13
N LEU A 235 -7.48 -7.04 -3.18
CA LEU A 235 -7.03 -5.72 -2.73
C LEU A 235 -6.68 -4.77 -3.89
N GLU A 236 -6.38 -5.32 -5.07
CA GLU A 236 -5.79 -4.62 -6.22
C GLU A 236 -6.53 -3.33 -6.58
N SER A 237 -7.86 -3.40 -6.76
CA SER A 237 -8.65 -2.22 -7.14
C SER A 237 -8.57 -1.09 -6.12
N THR A 238 -8.54 -1.41 -4.82
CA THR A 238 -8.43 -0.39 -3.76
C THR A 238 -7.02 0.20 -3.73
N ALA A 239 -6.00 -0.64 -3.85
CA ALA A 239 -4.61 -0.20 -3.89
C ALA A 239 -4.35 0.74 -5.08
N GLU A 240 -4.79 0.38 -6.27
CA GLU A 240 -4.65 1.22 -7.48
C GLU A 240 -5.38 2.56 -7.36
N SER A 241 -6.60 2.55 -6.82
CA SER A 241 -7.34 3.79 -6.59
C SER A 241 -6.62 4.71 -5.60
N LEU A 242 -6.01 4.14 -4.55
CA LEU A 242 -5.26 4.90 -3.55
C LEU A 242 -3.93 5.43 -4.11
N GLN A 243 -3.23 4.66 -4.95
CA GLN A 243 -2.05 5.15 -5.66
C GLN A 243 -2.36 6.40 -6.50
N GLN A 244 -3.46 6.36 -7.25
CA GLN A 244 -3.87 7.51 -8.05
C GLN A 244 -4.21 8.72 -7.17
N SER A 245 -4.89 8.50 -6.05
CA SER A 245 -5.19 9.55 -5.08
C SER A 245 -3.91 10.13 -4.44
N ALA A 246 -2.92 9.29 -4.14
CA ALA A 246 -1.63 9.72 -3.59
C ALA A 246 -0.80 10.54 -4.61
N LEU A 247 -0.88 10.21 -5.89
CA LEU A 247 -0.28 11.04 -6.96
C LEU A 247 -0.96 12.41 -7.08
N GLN A 248 -2.29 12.48 -6.87
CA GLN A 248 -3.01 13.76 -6.81
C GLN A 248 -2.63 14.56 -5.57
N LEU A 249 -2.49 13.90 -4.42
CA LEU A 249 -1.98 14.50 -3.19
C LEU A 249 -0.58 15.11 -3.44
N HIS A 250 0.36 14.34 -4.00
CA HIS A 250 1.71 14.84 -4.30
C HIS A 250 1.69 16.12 -5.14
N ARG A 251 0.91 16.15 -6.22
CA ARG A 251 0.75 17.36 -7.05
C ARG A 251 0.22 18.54 -6.24
N ARG A 252 -0.81 18.32 -5.43
CA ARG A 252 -1.38 19.36 -4.55
C ARG A 252 -0.34 19.90 -3.56
N LEU A 253 0.52 19.05 -3.01
CA LEU A 253 1.58 19.47 -2.09
C LEU A 253 2.68 20.29 -2.79
N VAL A 254 2.96 19.98 -4.05
CA VAL A 254 3.91 20.74 -4.89
C VAL A 254 3.36 22.12 -5.29
N GLU A 255 2.04 22.25 -5.44
CA GLU A 255 1.38 23.50 -5.78
C GLU A 255 1.31 24.51 -4.62
N LEU A 256 1.51 24.06 -3.38
CA LEU A 256 1.72 24.95 -2.23
C LEU A 256 3.09 25.60 -2.39
N ARG A 257 3.12 26.89 -2.72
CA ARG A 257 4.31 27.72 -2.92
C ARG A 257 4.16 29.03 -2.19
#